data_AF-A0A0F3JYS5-F1
#
_entry.id   AF-A0A0F3JYS5-F1
#
_cell.length_a   1.000
_cell.length_b   1.000
_cell.length_c   1.000
_cell.angle_alpha   90.00
_cell.angle_beta   90.00
_cell.angle_gamma   90.00
#
_symmetry.space_group_name_H-M   'P 1'
#
loop_
_entity.id
_entity.type
_entity.pdbx_description
1 polymer ?
#
loop_
_entity_poly.entity_id
_entity_poly.type
_entity_poly.pdbx_seq_one_letter_code
_entity_poly.pdbx_strand_id
1 'polypeptide(L)' 'MNRRANLRTVLEELSAEGITGAVTRASVLGVDDRELHAMLRGKYISNESAREIEWAMQRREGWMDEDHRRGLLDL' A
#
# COMPACT_ATOMS: atom_id res chain seq x y z
N MET A 1 1.61 -13.79 -1.52
CA MET A 1 0.95 -12.64 -2.17
C MET A 1 0.93 -11.49 -1.15
N ASN A 2 2.06 -10.82 -0.99
CA ASN A 2 2.30 -9.91 0.16
C ASN A 2 1.86 -8.47 -0.11
N ARG A 3 1.95 -8.01 -1.36
CA ARG A 3 1.57 -6.65 -1.79
C ARG A 3 0.22 -6.16 -1.26
N ARG A 4 -0.80 -7.02 -1.22
CA ARG A 4 -2.14 -6.62 -0.72
C ARG A 4 -2.17 -6.45 0.79
N ALA A 5 -1.46 -7.29 1.54
CA ALA A 5 -1.34 -7.13 2.99
C ALA A 5 -0.56 -5.85 3.29
N ASN A 6 0.56 -5.64 2.59
CA ASN A 6 1.41 -4.46 2.73
C ASN A 6 0.66 -3.17 2.33
N LEU A 7 -0.18 -3.22 1.29
CA LEU A 7 -1.08 -2.12 0.93
C LEU A 7 -2.05 -1.78 2.06
N ARG A 8 -2.61 -2.77 2.77
CA ARG A 8 -3.50 -2.48 3.91
C ARG A 8 -2.75 -1.77 5.04
N THR A 9 -1.54 -2.22 5.35
CA THR A 9 -0.68 -1.55 6.34
C THR A 9 -0.40 -0.10 5.94
N VAL A 10 -0.09 0.16 4.66
CA VAL A 10 0.07 1.53 4.15
C VAL A 10 -1.19 2.37 4.37
N LEU A 11 -2.38 1.82 4.10
CA LEU A 11 -3.64 2.54 4.33
C LEU A 11 -3.95 2.78 5.82
N GLU A 12 -3.51 1.90 6.70
CA GLU A 12 -3.60 2.06 8.15
C GLU A 12 -2.66 3.17 8.64
N GLU A 13 -1.42 3.22 8.14
CA GLU A 13 -0.46 4.30 8.41
C GLU A 13 -1.03 5.66 7.98
N LEU A 14 -1.53 5.76 6.74
CA LEU A 14 -2.21 6.97 6.26
C LEU A 14 -3.42 7.34 7.14
N SER A 15 -4.16 6.35 7.63
CA SER A 15 -5.28 6.58 8.56
C SER A 15 -4.82 7.19 9.87
N ALA A 16 -3.68 6.74 10.41
CA ALA A 16 -3.11 7.26 11.65
C ALA A 16 -2.65 8.71 11.50
N GLU A 17 -2.25 9.11 10.29
CA GLU A 17 -1.94 10.50 9.91
C GLU A 17 -3.19 11.35 9.59
N GLY A 18 -4.39 10.79 9.72
CA GLY A 18 -5.65 11.48 9.45
C GLY A 18 -6.09 11.45 7.98
N ILE A 19 -5.35 10.79 7.09
CA ILE A 19 -5.68 10.63 5.68
C ILE A 19 -6.60 9.42 5.51
N THR A 20 -7.91 9.67 5.48
CA THR A 20 -8.94 8.61 5.55
C THR A 20 -9.79 8.42 4.30
N GLY A 21 -9.89 9.44 3.44
CA GLY A 21 -10.68 9.40 2.20
C GLY A 21 -10.01 8.58 1.09
N ALA A 22 -10.79 7.75 0.39
CA ALA A 22 -10.28 6.88 -0.68
C ALA A 22 -9.59 7.66 -1.81
N VAL A 23 -10.20 8.76 -2.27
CA VAL A 23 -9.62 9.63 -3.31
C VAL A 23 -8.34 10.29 -2.83
N THR A 24 -8.33 10.79 -1.59
CA THR A 24 -7.14 11.41 -0.99
C THR A 24 -6.00 10.40 -0.84
N ARG A 25 -6.30 9.18 -0.36
CA ARG A 25 -5.32 8.09 -0.24
C ARG A 25 -4.76 7.70 -1.61
N ALA A 26 -5.61 7.55 -2.61
CA ALA A 26 -5.17 7.23 -3.97
C ALA A 26 -4.24 8.32 -4.52
N SER A 27 -4.62 9.59 -4.34
CA SER A 27 -3.79 10.73 -4.74
C SER A 27 -2.44 10.78 -4.01
N VAL A 28 -2.40 10.48 -2.71
CA VAL A 28 -1.14 10.42 -1.95
C VAL A 28 -0.25 9.30 -2.46
N LEU A 29 -0.85 8.14 -2.79
CA LEU A 29 -0.14 6.96 -3.26
C LEU A 29 0.23 6.99 -4.75
N GLY A 30 -0.10 8.06 -5.48
CA GLY A 30 0.21 8.18 -6.91
C GLY A 30 -0.59 7.21 -7.79
N VAL A 31 -1.74 6.71 -7.31
CA VAL A 31 -2.59 5.75 -8.05
C VAL A 31 -4.00 6.29 -8.26
N ASP A 32 -4.70 5.75 -9.26
CA ASP A 32 -6.13 6.04 -9.48
C ASP A 32 -7.01 5.44 -8.36
N ASP A 33 -8.09 6.13 -7.98
CA ASP A 33 -8.96 5.69 -6.88
C ASP A 33 -9.69 4.38 -7.19
N ARG A 34 -10.10 4.18 -8.45
CA ARG A 34 -10.73 2.93 -8.90
C ARG A 34 -9.72 1.82 -8.93
N GLU A 35 -8.49 2.13 -9.32
CA GLU A 35 -7.38 1.18 -9.26
C GLU A 35 -7.08 0.74 -7.83
N LEU A 36 -6.95 1.68 -6.89
CA LEU A 36 -6.74 1.39 -5.47
C LEU A 36 -7.85 0.49 -4.92
N HIS A 37 -9.11 0.83 -5.21
CA HIS A 37 -10.26 -0.02 -4.82
C HIS A 37 -10.21 -1.41 -5.46
N ALA A 38 -9.83 -1.52 -6.72
CA ALA A 38 -9.69 -2.81 -7.39
C ALA A 38 -8.58 -3.67 -6.77
N MET A 39 -7.44 -3.08 -6.42
CA MET A 39 -6.33 -3.76 -5.75
C MET A 39 -6.73 -4.34 -4.39
N LEU A 40 -7.48 -3.56 -3.61
CA LEU A 40 -8.04 -4.00 -2.32
C LEU A 40 -9.04 -5.16 -2.49
N ARG A 41 -9.77 -5.18 -3.60
CA ARG A 41 -10.73 -6.25 -3.95
C ARG A 41 -10.10 -7.48 -4.60
N GLY A 42 -8.80 -7.46 -4.84
CA GLY A 42 -8.08 -8.63 -5.34
C GLY A 42 -7.39 -8.45 -6.69
N LYS A 43 -7.58 -7.32 -7.39
CA LYS A 43 -6.82 -7.01 -8.60
C LYS A 43 -5.33 -7.13 -8.32
N TYR A 44 -4.60 -7.66 -9.30
CA TYR A 44 -3.15 -7.73 -9.25
C TYR A 44 -2.56 -6.32 -9.12
N ILE A 45 -1.62 -6.16 -8.18
CA ILE A 45 -0.86 -4.91 -7.99
C ILE A 45 0.37 -5.04 -8.89
N SER A 46 0.42 -4.23 -9.95
CA SER A 46 1.53 -4.24 -10.92
C SER A 46 2.83 -3.76 -10.27
N ASN A 47 3.97 -4.00 -10.94
CA ASN A 47 5.25 -3.48 -10.46
C ASN A 47 5.27 -1.94 -10.49
N GLU A 48 4.60 -1.34 -11.47
CA GLU A 48 4.45 0.11 -11.59
C GLU A 48 3.70 0.68 -10.39
N SER A 49 2.49 0.17 -10.10
CA SER A 49 1.73 0.66 -8.95
C SER A 49 2.42 0.35 -7.62
N ALA A 50 3.12 -0.78 -7.50
CA ALA A 50 3.91 -1.08 -6.31
C ALA A 50 5.02 -0.04 -6.12
N ARG A 51 5.72 0.35 -7.19
CA ARG A 51 6.78 1.35 -7.15
C ARG A 51 6.25 2.75 -6.79
N GLU A 52 5.08 3.13 -7.32
CA GLU A 52 4.42 4.39 -6.94
C GLU A 52 4.08 4.42 -5.45
N ILE A 53 3.50 3.34 -4.92
CA ILE A 53 3.19 3.20 -3.50
C ILE A 53 4.45 3.26 -2.64
N GLU A 54 5.52 2.55 -3.04
CA GLU A 54 6.80 2.57 -2.34
C GLU A 54 7.40 3.97 -2.31
N TRP A 55 7.42 4.65 -3.45
CA TRP A 55 7.94 6.00 -3.57
C TRP A 55 7.13 7.00 -2.72
N ALA A 56 5.80 6.96 -2.80
CA ALA A 56 4.90 7.81 -2.03
C ALA A 56 5.09 7.65 -0.52
N MET A 57 5.30 6.42 -0.05
CA MET A 57 5.50 6.11 1.36
C MET A 57 6.97 6.18 1.81
N GLN A 58 7.86 6.70 0.95
CA GLN A 58 9.31 6.77 1.20
C GLN A 58 9.93 5.42 1.60
N ARG A 59 9.41 4.33 1.04
CA ARG A 59 9.92 2.97 1.25
C ARG A 59 10.97 2.63 0.21
N ARG A 60 11.85 1.68 0.55
CA ARG A 60 12.83 1.15 -0.40
C ARG A 60 12.16 0.32 -1.49
N GLU A 61 12.82 0.25 -2.63
CA GLU A 61 12.38 -0.59 -3.76
C GLU A 61 12.19 -2.06 -3.32
N GLY A 62 11.05 -2.64 -3.70
CA GLY A 62 10.67 -4.02 -3.39
C GLY A 62 10.04 -4.21 -2.01
N TRP A 63 9.87 -3.15 -1.21
CA TRP A 63 9.20 -3.23 0.09
C TRP A 63 7.78 -3.83 -0.02
N MET A 64 7.05 -3.56 -1.09
CA MET A 64 5.70 -4.11 -1.30
C MET A 64 5.70 -5.63 -1.48
N ASP A 65 6.81 -6.23 -1.92
CA ASP A 65 6.92 -7.67 -2.17
C ASP A 65 7.29 -8.49 -0.92
N GLU A 66 7.89 -7.82 0.05
CA GLU A 66 8.42 -8.47 1.25
C GLU A 66 7.33 -9.00 2.17
N ASP A 67 7.66 -10.06 2.91
CA ASP A 67 6.74 -10.62 3.90
C ASP A 67 6.94 -9.94 5.26
N HIS A 68 6.23 -8.83 5.47
CA HIS A 68 6.28 -8.06 6.73
C HIS A 68 5.48 -8.70 7.87
N ARG A 69 4.73 -9.78 7.60
CA ARG A 69 3.92 -10.46 8.64
C ARG A 69 4.75 -11.18 9.68
N ARG A 70 6.03 -11.45 9.38
CA ARG A 70 6.95 -12.14 10.31
C ARG A 70 7.58 -11.23 11.37
N GLY A 71 7.46 -9.91 11.26
CA GLY A 71 8.04 -8.96 12.23
C GLY A 71 7.24 -8.78 13.53
N LEU A 72 6.05 -9.38 13.63
CA LEU A 72 5.14 -9.23 14.78
C LEU A 72 5.29 -10.34 15.85
N LEU A 73 6.18 -11.31 15.66
CA LEU A 73 6.37 -12.45 16.59
C LEU A 73 7.59 -12.32 17.50
N ASP A 74 8.37 -11.22 17.39
CA ASP A 74 9.56 -10.96 18.22
C ASP A 74 9.31 -9.86 19.28
N LEU A 75 8.12 -9.85 19.91
CA LEU A 75 7.80 -9.01 21.07
C LEU A 75 7.26 -9.85 22.24
#